data_AF-F9DQ54-F1
#
_entry.id   AF-F9DQ54-F1
#
_cell.length_a   1.000
_cell.length_b   1.000
_cell.length_c   1.000
_cell.angle_alpha   90.00
_cell.angle_beta   90.00
_cell.angle_gamma   90.00
#
_symmetry.space_group_name_H-M   'P 1'
#
loop_
_entity.id
_entity.type
_entity.pdbx_description
1 polymer ?
#
loop_
_entity_poly.entity_id
_entity_poly.type
_entity_poly.pdbx_seq_one_letter_code
_entity_poly.pdbx_strand_id
1 'polypeptide(L)'
;MKHLKLDISLVESFLQSNEIPSFDKKVIATHQYMLRAKRSEGNLLGWHDYPLQNHRELLCQISELATEVKLNADLVIVIGVGGSFLGARAIQEALTPYFGVHENGIEVLYAGQNMSGPYLKQLLAYADKHEVYVNVISKSGT
;
A
#
# COMPACT_ATOMS: atom_id res chain seq x y z
N MET A 1 -1.87 10.98 -21.86
CA MET A 1 -2.90 11.76 -21.14
C MET A 1 -2.46 11.94 -19.70
N LYS A 2 -2.75 13.08 -19.05
CA LYS A 2 -2.54 13.23 -17.59
C LYS A 2 -3.75 12.62 -16.88
N HIS A 3 -3.53 11.62 -16.03
CA HIS A 3 -4.60 10.94 -15.26
C HIS A 3 -4.94 11.65 -13.94
N LEU A 4 -4.08 12.58 -13.50
CA LEU A 4 -4.25 13.41 -12.31
C LEU A 4 -4.00 14.88 -12.67
N LYS A 5 -4.80 15.78 -12.10
CA LYS A 5 -4.68 17.24 -12.25
C LYS A 5 -4.51 17.86 -10.87
N LEU A 6 -3.43 18.62 -10.68
CA LEU A 6 -3.26 19.50 -9.54
C LEU A 6 -4.00 20.82 -9.82
N ASP A 7 -4.90 21.22 -8.93
CA ASP A 7 -5.60 22.51 -8.98
C ASP A 7 -5.16 23.35 -7.77
N ILE A 8 -4.57 24.51 -8.04
CA ILE A 8 -4.07 25.44 -7.03
C ILE A 8 -4.86 26.76 -6.99
N SER A 9 -5.97 26.86 -7.73
CA SER A 9 -6.76 28.10 -7.85
C SER A 9 -7.18 28.69 -6.51
N LEU A 10 -7.48 27.83 -5.52
CA LEU A 10 -7.87 28.25 -4.17
C LEU A 10 -6.72 28.76 -3.30
N VAL A 11 -5.47 28.45 -3.66
CA VAL A 11 -4.28 28.89 -2.90
C VAL A 11 -3.54 30.05 -3.56
N GLU A 12 -3.81 30.37 -4.82
CA GLU A 12 -3.14 31.44 -5.58
C GLU A 12 -3.20 32.81 -4.89
N SER A 13 -4.32 33.13 -4.21
CA SER A 13 -4.47 34.40 -3.49
C SER A 13 -3.52 34.56 -2.30
N PHE A 14 -2.97 33.47 -1.77
CA PHE A 14 -2.00 33.47 -0.67
C PHE A 14 -0.55 33.45 -1.15
N LEU A 15 -0.33 33.28 -2.46
CA LEU A 15 1.00 33.16 -3.04
C LEU A 15 1.43 34.47 -3.69
N GLN A 16 2.71 34.80 -3.57
CA GLN A 16 3.29 35.87 -4.37
C GLN A 16 3.48 35.39 -5.82
N SER A 17 3.35 36.29 -6.80
CA SER A 17 3.39 35.95 -8.23
C SER A 17 4.66 35.22 -8.69
N ASN A 18 5.77 35.34 -7.95
CA ASN A 18 7.04 34.68 -8.25
C ASN A 18 7.42 33.60 -7.22
N GLU A 19 6.53 33.24 -6.30
CA GLU A 19 6.85 32.34 -5.20
C GLU A 19 7.12 30.91 -5.70
N ILE A 20 6.21 30.32 -6.48
CA ILE A 20 6.42 29.00 -7.07
C ILE A 20 7.63 28.97 -8.04
N PRO A 21 7.74 29.88 -9.04
CA PRO A 21 8.89 29.89 -9.95
C PRO A 21 10.24 30.08 -9.24
N SER A 22 10.26 30.73 -8.07
CA SER A 22 11.51 30.88 -7.29
C SER A 22 12.14 29.53 -6.88
N PHE A 23 11.34 28.45 -6.82
CA PHE A 23 11.81 27.11 -6.50
C PHE A 23 12.39 26.33 -7.69
N ASP A 24 12.27 26.82 -8.93
CA ASP A 24 12.66 26.06 -10.14
C ASP A 24 14.07 25.47 -10.06
N LYS A 25 15.05 26.29 -9.69
CA LYS A 25 16.45 25.84 -9.55
C LYS A 25 16.59 24.72 -8.51
N LYS A 26 15.87 24.83 -7.40
CA LYS A 26 15.90 23.83 -6.32
C LYS A 26 15.22 22.54 -6.75
N VAL A 27 14.05 22.62 -7.40
CA VAL A 27 13.32 21.46 -7.94
C VAL A 27 14.18 20.70 -8.95
N ILE A 28 14.81 21.42 -9.90
CA ILE A 28 15.70 20.81 -10.90
C ILE A 28 16.89 20.13 -10.22
N ALA A 29 17.53 20.80 -9.25
CA ALA A 29 18.67 20.23 -8.52
C ALA A 29 18.27 18.98 -7.73
N THR A 30 17.14 19.00 -7.02
CA THR A 30 16.61 17.84 -6.28
C THR A 30 16.29 16.67 -7.20
N HIS A 31 15.64 16.94 -8.33
CA HIS A 31 15.34 15.91 -9.33
C HIS A 31 16.62 15.26 -9.87
N GLN A 32 17.63 16.07 -10.26
CA GLN A 32 18.91 15.55 -10.73
C GLN A 32 19.66 14.76 -9.64
N TYR A 33 19.61 15.23 -8.39
CA TYR A 33 20.18 14.51 -7.26
C TYR A 33 19.53 13.13 -7.09
N MET A 34 18.20 13.03 -7.09
CA MET A 34 17.49 11.75 -6.97
C MET A 34 17.87 10.79 -8.09
N LEU A 35 17.95 11.26 -9.34
CA LEU A 35 18.35 10.45 -10.49
C LEU A 35 19.78 9.89 -10.35
N ARG A 36 20.70 10.67 -9.76
CA ARG A 36 22.07 10.22 -9.48
C ARG A 36 22.11 9.25 -8.30
N ALA A 37 21.46 9.60 -7.18
CA ALA A 37 21.42 8.80 -5.95
C ALA A 37 20.80 7.42 -6.18
N LYS A 38 19.85 7.29 -7.11
CA LYS A 38 19.26 6.00 -7.48
C LYS A 38 20.28 4.97 -8.01
N ARG A 39 21.45 5.42 -8.49
CA ARG A 39 22.53 4.54 -8.96
C ARG A 39 23.53 4.18 -7.87
N SER A 40 23.44 4.78 -6.67
CA SER A 40 24.36 4.47 -5.58
C SER A 40 23.96 3.17 -4.91
N GLU A 41 24.95 2.39 -4.47
CA GLU A 41 24.68 1.20 -3.68
C GLU A 41 23.98 1.55 -2.36
N GLY A 42 23.05 0.70 -1.90
CA GLY A 42 22.33 0.89 -0.63
C GLY A 42 21.28 2.01 -0.60
N ASN A 43 20.95 2.65 -1.74
CA ASN A 43 19.88 3.65 -1.77
C ASN A 43 18.49 3.01 -1.57
N LEU A 44 17.54 3.80 -1.06
CA LEU A 44 16.15 3.39 -0.83
C LEU A 44 15.18 3.96 -1.88
N LEU A 45 15.65 4.18 -3.11
CA LEU A 45 14.86 4.76 -4.23
C LEU A 45 14.36 3.70 -5.22
N GLY A 46 14.34 2.43 -4.83
CA GLY A 46 13.86 1.32 -5.68
C GLY A 46 12.42 1.52 -6.17
N TRP A 47 11.58 2.20 -5.40
CA TRP A 47 10.18 2.50 -5.75
C TRP A 47 10.03 3.39 -6.98
N HIS A 48 11.04 4.18 -7.36
CA HIS A 48 10.94 5.16 -8.43
C HIS A 48 10.66 4.52 -9.79
N ASP A 49 11.42 3.48 -10.14
CA ASP A 49 11.24 2.76 -11.41
C ASP A 49 10.40 1.50 -11.27
N TYR A 50 10.09 1.10 -10.04
CA TYR A 50 9.37 -0.13 -9.79
C TYR A 50 8.09 -0.24 -10.62
N PRO A 51 7.22 0.79 -10.74
CA PRO A 51 6.03 0.69 -11.59
C PRO A 51 6.29 0.49 -13.09
N LEU A 52 7.51 0.81 -13.57
CA LEU A 52 7.90 0.72 -14.98
C LEU A 52 8.54 -0.63 -15.33
N GLN A 53 8.90 -1.43 -14.32
CA GLN A 53 9.51 -2.74 -14.53
C GLN A 53 8.46 -3.77 -14.98
N ASN A 54 8.92 -4.84 -15.63
CA ASN A 54 8.05 -5.93 -16.02
C ASN A 54 7.72 -6.82 -14.82
N HIS A 55 6.51 -6.68 -14.28
CA HIS A 55 6.01 -7.47 -13.16
C HIS A 55 5.04 -8.58 -13.57
N ARG A 56 4.94 -8.92 -14.86
CA ARG A 56 3.90 -9.82 -15.36
C ARG A 56 3.90 -11.18 -14.65
N GLU A 57 5.07 -11.78 -14.45
CA GLU A 57 5.20 -13.07 -13.78
C GLU A 57 4.79 -13.00 -12.31
N LEU A 58 5.31 -12.01 -11.58
CA LEU A 58 4.95 -11.77 -10.19
C LEU A 58 3.43 -11.54 -10.01
N LEU A 59 2.83 -10.71 -10.87
CA LEU A 59 1.40 -10.44 -10.83
C LEU A 59 0.57 -11.67 -11.18
N CYS A 60 1.06 -12.53 -12.09
CA CYS A 60 0.43 -13.81 -12.41
C CYS A 60 0.42 -14.72 -11.18
N GLN A 61 1.56 -14.90 -10.51
CA GLN A 61 1.69 -15.71 -9.29
C GLN A 61 0.80 -15.18 -8.16
N ILE A 62 0.76 -13.86 -7.95
CA ILE A 62 -0.13 -13.23 -6.96
C ILE A 62 -1.60 -13.48 -7.31
N SER A 63 -1.98 -13.39 -8.59
CA SER A 63 -3.36 -13.62 -9.04
C SER A 63 -3.78 -15.08 -8.91
N GLU A 64 -2.88 -16.02 -9.20
CA GLU A 64 -3.11 -17.45 -9.03
C GLU A 64 -3.30 -17.79 -7.55
N LEU A 65 -2.41 -17.32 -6.69
CA LEU A 65 -2.54 -17.49 -5.24
C LEU A 65 -3.81 -16.84 -4.69
N ALA A 66 -4.16 -15.64 -5.16
CA ALA A 66 -5.41 -14.98 -4.76
C ALA A 66 -6.65 -15.80 -5.17
N THR A 67 -6.59 -16.52 -6.31
CA THR A 67 -7.66 -17.41 -6.75
C THR A 67 -7.75 -18.65 -5.86
N GLU A 68 -6.63 -19.28 -5.54
CA GLU A 68 -6.56 -20.39 -4.59
C GLU A 68 -7.14 -19.99 -3.23
N VAL A 69 -6.71 -18.85 -2.68
CA VAL A 69 -7.18 -18.33 -1.39
C VAL A 69 -8.69 -18.14 -1.38
N LYS A 70 -9.27 -17.56 -2.44
CA LYS A 70 -10.73 -17.37 -2.55
C LYS A 70 -11.53 -18.67 -2.62
N LEU A 71 -10.92 -19.76 -3.10
CA LEU A 71 -11.57 -21.07 -3.21
C LEU A 71 -11.49 -21.88 -1.92
N ASN A 72 -10.45 -21.66 -1.11
CA ASN A 72 -10.12 -22.52 0.02
C ASN A 72 -10.26 -21.84 1.39
N ALA A 73 -10.57 -20.56 1.45
CA ALA A 73 -10.65 -19.82 2.72
C ALA A 73 -11.85 -18.87 2.76
N ASP A 74 -12.36 -18.67 3.97
CA ASP A 74 -13.38 -17.66 4.28
C ASP A 74 -12.71 -16.34 4.71
N LEU A 75 -11.50 -16.42 5.27
CA LEU A 75 -10.81 -15.31 5.92
C LEU A 75 -9.31 -15.29 5.58
N VAL A 76 -8.78 -14.11 5.27
CA VAL A 76 -7.34 -13.82 5.27
C VAL A 76 -6.99 -12.93 6.45
N ILE A 77 -5.99 -13.33 7.23
CA ILE A 77 -5.41 -12.49 8.27
C ILE A 77 -4.05 -11.98 7.78
N VAL A 78 -3.96 -10.67 7.56
CA VAL A 78 -2.69 -9.99 7.24
C VAL A 78 -2.02 -9.57 8.55
N ILE A 79 -0.80 -10.03 8.79
CA ILE A 79 -0.03 -9.69 9.98
C ILE A 79 1.10 -8.73 9.60
N GLY A 80 0.99 -7.48 10.04
CA GLY A 80 1.96 -6.44 9.72
C GLY A 80 1.67 -5.12 10.42
N VAL A 81 2.66 -4.23 10.44
CA VAL A 81 2.55 -2.87 11.01
C VAL A 81 3.26 -1.86 10.12
N GLY A 82 2.90 -0.59 10.25
CA GLY A 82 3.50 0.50 9.46
C GLY A 82 3.26 0.30 7.96
N GLY A 83 4.34 0.31 7.17
CA GLY A 83 4.26 0.13 5.71
C GLY A 83 3.68 -1.22 5.28
N SER A 84 3.86 -2.28 6.09
CA SER A 84 3.31 -3.62 5.85
C SER A 84 1.79 -3.71 6.10
N PHE A 85 1.18 -2.65 6.64
CA PHE A 85 -0.24 -2.59 7.00
C PHE A 85 -0.98 -1.49 6.22
N LEU A 86 -0.46 -0.25 6.29
CA LEU A 86 -1.18 0.94 5.83
C LEU A 86 -1.49 0.93 4.34
N GLY A 87 -0.56 0.46 3.50
CA GLY A 87 -0.76 0.42 2.04
C GLY A 87 -1.88 -0.54 1.64
N ALA A 88 -1.85 -1.77 2.18
CA ALA A 88 -2.88 -2.76 1.92
C ALA A 88 -4.25 -2.31 2.45
N ARG A 89 -4.29 -1.79 3.70
CA ARG A 89 -5.52 -1.31 4.33
C ARG A 89 -6.15 -0.16 3.56
N ALA A 90 -5.35 0.83 3.13
CA ALA A 90 -5.85 1.98 2.39
C ALA A 90 -6.49 1.58 1.04
N ILE A 91 -5.87 0.67 0.30
CA ILE A 91 -6.41 0.21 -0.99
C ILE A 91 -7.67 -0.64 -0.78
N GLN A 92 -7.68 -1.53 0.22
CA GLN A 92 -8.89 -2.29 0.56
C GLN A 92 -10.04 -1.36 0.91
N GLU A 93 -9.87 -0.41 1.82
CA GLU A 93 -10.94 0.51 2.20
C GLU A 93 -11.37 1.43 1.05
N ALA A 94 -10.45 1.87 0.19
CA ALA A 94 -10.76 2.76 -0.92
C ALA A 94 -11.50 2.07 -2.08
N LEU A 95 -11.25 0.76 -2.30
CA LEU A 95 -11.75 0.03 -3.47
C LEU A 95 -12.84 -0.99 -3.13
N THR A 96 -13.23 -1.12 -1.86
CA THR A 96 -14.31 -2.00 -1.44
C THR A 96 -15.52 -1.21 -0.94
N PRO A 97 -16.74 -1.79 -1.00
CA PRO A 97 -17.92 -1.16 -0.42
C PRO A 97 -17.72 -0.83 1.07
N TYR A 98 -18.17 0.35 1.50
CA TYR A 98 -18.13 0.75 2.92
C TYR A 98 -18.98 -0.13 3.83
N PHE A 99 -20.05 -0.73 3.27
CA PHE A 99 -21.00 -1.58 3.98
C PHE A 99 -21.41 -2.76 3.09
N GLY A 100 -21.76 -3.90 3.71
CA GLY A 100 -22.27 -5.07 3.01
C GLY A 100 -21.24 -6.18 2.82
N VAL A 101 -21.67 -7.27 2.18
CA VAL A 101 -20.84 -8.45 1.92
C VAL A 101 -20.05 -8.23 0.63
N HIS A 102 -18.77 -8.61 0.64
CA HIS A 102 -17.97 -8.63 -0.58
C HIS A 102 -18.43 -9.79 -1.47
N GLU A 103 -19.39 -9.55 -2.36
CA GLU A 103 -20.06 -10.58 -3.18
C GLU A 103 -19.09 -11.47 -4.01
N ASN A 104 -17.83 -11.04 -4.21
CA ASN A 104 -16.77 -11.81 -4.89
C ASN A 104 -15.39 -11.71 -4.20
N GLY A 105 -15.39 -11.36 -2.90
CA GLY A 105 -14.19 -11.13 -2.10
C GLY A 105 -14.15 -12.03 -0.88
N ILE A 106 -12.94 -12.39 -0.48
CA ILE A 106 -12.67 -13.01 0.82
C ILE A 106 -12.61 -11.92 1.90
N GLU A 107 -13.01 -12.22 3.13
CA GLU A 107 -12.83 -11.28 4.23
C GLU A 107 -11.33 -11.10 4.52
N VAL A 108 -10.88 -9.86 4.71
CA VAL A 108 -9.48 -9.56 5.05
C VAL A 108 -9.43 -8.76 6.33
N LEU A 109 -8.86 -9.38 7.36
CA LEU A 109 -8.62 -8.80 8.68
C LEU A 109 -7.11 -8.59 8.91
N TYR A 110 -6.77 -7.74 9.89
CA TYR A 110 -5.40 -7.30 10.13
C TYR A 110 -4.98 -7.52 11.58
N ALA A 111 -3.82 -8.12 11.80
CA ALA A 111 -3.23 -8.29 13.13
C ALA A 111 -1.76 -7.79 13.15
N GLY A 112 -1.17 -7.71 14.35
CA GLY A 112 0.22 -7.27 14.55
C GLY A 112 0.46 -5.77 14.48
N GLN A 113 -0.54 -4.98 14.06
CA GLN A 113 -0.50 -3.51 14.07
C GLN A 113 -0.64 -2.89 15.47
N ASN A 114 -1.06 -3.68 16.47
CA ASN A 114 -1.13 -3.30 17.87
C ASN A 114 -0.90 -4.51 18.79
N MET A 115 -0.78 -4.27 20.10
CA MET A 115 -0.52 -5.30 21.14
C MET A 115 -1.73 -5.55 22.05
N SER A 116 -2.95 -5.29 21.57
CA SER A 116 -4.15 -5.46 22.38
C SER A 116 -4.50 -6.94 22.55
N GLY A 117 -4.26 -7.48 23.75
CA GLY A 117 -4.66 -8.84 24.11
C GLY A 117 -6.16 -9.12 23.91
N PRO A 118 -7.08 -8.23 24.32
CA PRO A 118 -8.51 -8.38 24.03
C PRO A 118 -8.83 -8.45 22.54
N TYR A 119 -8.17 -7.63 21.71
CA TYR A 119 -8.35 -7.66 20.26
C TYR A 119 -7.95 -9.02 19.68
N LEU A 120 -6.75 -9.51 20.03
CA LEU A 120 -6.27 -10.80 19.54
C LEU A 120 -7.15 -11.96 20.02
N LYS A 121 -7.62 -11.93 21.27
CA LYS A 121 -8.54 -12.95 21.79
C LYS A 121 -9.85 -13.00 20.99
N GLN A 122 -10.41 -11.84 20.64
CA GLN A 122 -11.63 -11.77 19.85
C GLN A 122 -11.40 -12.20 18.40
N LEU A 123 -10.28 -11.77 17.79
CA LEU A 123 -9.89 -12.18 16.44
C LEU A 123 -9.72 -13.71 16.35
N LEU A 124 -9.02 -14.33 17.30
CA LEU A 124 -8.84 -15.77 17.34
C LEU A 124 -10.17 -16.52 17.50
N ALA A 125 -11.04 -16.06 18.41
CA ALA A 125 -12.37 -16.66 18.60
C ALA A 125 -13.27 -16.53 17.36
N TYR A 126 -13.07 -15.49 16.54
CA TYR A 126 -13.72 -15.33 15.26
C TYR A 126 -13.12 -16.25 14.19
N ALA A 127 -11.80 -16.27 14.08
CA ALA A 127 -11.05 -17.08 13.12
C ALA A 127 -11.25 -18.60 13.29
N ASP A 128 -11.48 -19.08 14.52
CA ASP A 128 -11.73 -20.49 14.85
C ASP A 128 -12.97 -21.10 14.14
N LYS A 129 -13.81 -20.25 13.55
CA LYS A 129 -15.04 -20.66 12.83
C LYS A 129 -14.90 -20.60 11.30
N HIS A 130 -13.70 -20.32 10.80
CA HIS A 130 -13.45 -20.01 9.40
C HIS A 130 -12.24 -20.81 8.91
N GLU A 131 -12.21 -21.13 7.62
CA GLU A 131 -10.98 -21.56 6.95
C GLU A 131 -10.11 -20.32 6.70
N VAL A 132 -8.86 -20.35 7.19
CA VAL A 132 -8.01 -19.14 7.29
C VAL A 132 -6.70 -19.29 6.54
N TYR A 133 -6.37 -18.28 5.73
CA TYR A 133 -5.00 -18.04 5.26
C TYR A 133 -4.37 -16.91 6.07
N VAL A 134 -3.06 -17.01 6.33
CA VAL A 134 -2.28 -15.99 7.05
C VAL A 134 -1.19 -15.44 6.14
N ASN A 135 -1.15 -14.12 5.98
CA ASN A 135 -0.11 -13.42 5.24
C ASN A 135 0.73 -12.56 6.20
N VAL A 136 1.93 -13.02 6.54
CA VAL A 136 2.84 -12.33 7.45
C VAL A 136 3.82 -11.47 6.66
N ILE A 137 3.80 -10.15 6.89
CA ILE A 137 4.60 -9.19 6.14
C ILE A 137 5.53 -8.41 7.07
N SER A 138 6.78 -8.87 7.16
CA SER A 138 7.86 -8.18 7.88
C SER A 138 9.16 -8.24 7.09
N LYS A 139 9.79 -7.08 6.88
CA LYS A 139 11.11 -7.03 6.21
C LYS A 139 12.20 -7.67 7.06
N SER A 140 12.20 -7.42 8.36
CA SER A 140 13.21 -7.95 9.29
C SER A 140 12.87 -9.33 9.80
N GLY A 141 11.58 -9.66 9.92
CA GLY A 141 11.11 -10.90 10.55
C GLY A 141 11.34 -10.96 12.07
N THR A 142 11.89 -9.90 12.65
CA THR A 142 12.19 -9.75 14.09
C THR A 142 11.24 -8.78 14.75
#